data_AF-A0A6N2MLP2-F1
#
_entry.id   AF-A0A6N2MLP2-F1
#
_cell.length_a   1.000
_cell.length_b   1.000
_cell.length_c   1.000
_cell.angle_alpha   90.00
_cell.angle_beta   90.00
_cell.angle_gamma   90.00
#
_symmetry.space_group_name_H-M   'P 1'
#
loop_
_entity.id
_entity.type
_entity.pdbx_description
1 polymer ?
#
loop_
_entity_poly.entity_id
_entity_poly.type
_entity_poly.pdbx_seq_one_letter_code
_entity_poly.pdbx_strand_id
1 'polypeptide(L)'
;MRDHTFHLLGNDFFPRWKERHQVHFRFTDAGPDFDMPPPCSVVIQESEKGHWHIPIESECDGEGEGEAERQWLCITRANSRIARHSMTEVKSKQGPLCRQELRYSQSA
;
A
#
# COMPACT_ATOMS: atom_id res chain seq x y z
N MET A 1 6.86 -16.55 -15.25
CA MET A 1 8.27 -16.75 -14.88
C MET A 1 8.36 -17.66 -13.65
N ARG A 2 8.16 -18.98 -13.85
CA ARG A 2 8.20 -20.02 -12.81
C ARG A 2 9.10 -21.21 -13.19
N ASP A 3 9.79 -21.11 -14.33
CA ASP A 3 10.64 -22.19 -14.86
C ASP A 3 11.90 -22.41 -14.01
N HIS A 4 12.51 -23.60 -14.14
CA HIS A 4 13.74 -23.97 -13.44
C HIS A 4 14.89 -22.98 -13.65
N THR A 5 14.98 -22.34 -14.83
CA THR A 5 15.95 -21.28 -15.11
C THR A 5 15.86 -20.10 -14.14
N PHE A 6 14.66 -19.74 -13.67
CA PHE A 6 14.47 -18.61 -12.76
C PHE A 6 14.85 -18.93 -11.31
N HIS A 7 14.96 -20.21 -10.94
CA HIS A 7 15.45 -20.59 -9.62
C HIS A 7 16.91 -20.17 -9.39
N LEU A 8 17.68 -19.99 -10.48
CA LEU A 8 19.05 -19.48 -10.41
C LEU A 8 19.13 -18.02 -9.93
N LEU A 9 18.05 -17.25 -10.05
CA LEU A 9 18.01 -15.83 -9.65
C LEU A 9 17.73 -15.63 -8.14
N GLY A 10 17.50 -16.72 -7.41
CA GLY A 10 17.20 -16.69 -5.97
C GLY A 10 15.77 -16.28 -5.65
N ASN A 11 15.29 -16.75 -4.49
CA ASN A 11 13.89 -16.56 -4.08
C ASN A 11 13.59 -15.16 -3.51
N ASP A 12 14.60 -14.35 -3.19
CA ASP A 12 14.39 -13.03 -2.59
C ASP A 12 14.42 -11.88 -3.59
N PHE A 13 15.31 -11.95 -4.59
CA PHE A 13 15.52 -10.86 -5.54
C PHE A 13 14.45 -10.83 -6.63
N PHE A 14 14.16 -11.99 -7.21
CA PHE A 14 13.31 -12.07 -8.39
C PHE A 14 11.85 -11.70 -8.13
N PRO A 15 11.21 -12.10 -7.01
CA PRO A 15 9.87 -11.63 -6.67
C PRO A 15 9.80 -10.11 -6.47
N ARG A 16 10.77 -9.52 -5.75
CA ARG A 16 10.84 -8.06 -5.54
C ARG A 16 11.07 -7.29 -6.83
N TRP A 17 11.91 -7.82 -7.72
CA TRP A 17 12.13 -7.24 -9.04
C TRP A 17 10.83 -7.27 -9.87
N LYS A 18 10.18 -8.43 -9.90
CA LYS A 18 8.95 -8.66 -10.65
C LYS A 18 7.82 -7.72 -10.21
N GLU A 19 7.60 -7.56 -8.90
CA GLU A 19 6.62 -6.63 -8.33
C GLU A 19 6.77 -5.20 -8.86
N ARG A 20 8.01 -4.73 -9.07
CA ARG A 20 8.28 -3.33 -9.45
C ARG A 20 8.35 -3.09 -10.96
N HIS A 21 8.49 -4.14 -11.76
CA HIS A 21 8.79 -4.01 -13.19
C HIS A 21 7.85 -4.80 -14.10
N GLN A 22 7.03 -5.71 -13.57
CA GLN A 22 6.08 -6.48 -14.37
C GLN A 22 4.84 -5.65 -14.67
N VAL A 23 4.69 -5.24 -15.92
CA VAL A 23 3.45 -4.64 -16.42
C VAL A 23 2.53 -5.76 -16.90
N HIS A 24 1.32 -5.82 -16.36
CA HIS A 24 0.27 -6.68 -16.89
C HIS A 24 -0.53 -5.90 -17.94
N PHE A 25 -1.03 -6.60 -18.94
CA PHE A 25 -1.89 -5.99 -19.95
C PHE A 25 -3.00 -6.95 -20.35
N ARG A 26 -4.16 -6.39 -20.70
CA ARG A 26 -5.32 -7.13 -21.20
C ARG A 26 -5.84 -6.43 -22.46
N PHE A 27 -6.33 -7.19 -23.41
CA PHE A 27 -6.97 -6.60 -24.60
C PHE A 27 -8.46 -6.42 -24.33
N THR A 28 -8.96 -5.22 -24.55
CA THR A 28 -10.38 -4.87 -24.52
C THR A 28 -10.83 -4.40 -25.90
N ASP A 29 -12.14 -4.25 -26.10
CA ASP A 29 -12.69 -3.73 -27.37
C ASP A 29 -12.19 -2.30 -27.69
N ALA A 30 -11.76 -1.54 -26.68
CA ALA A 30 -11.19 -0.20 -26.83
C ALA A 30 -9.67 -0.20 -27.08
N GLY A 31 -9.01 -1.36 -27.02
CA GLY A 31 -7.55 -1.52 -27.12
C GLY A 31 -6.90 -2.16 -25.89
N PRO A 32 -5.56 -2.20 -25.84
CA PRO A 32 -4.84 -2.75 -24.70
C PRO A 32 -4.96 -1.85 -23.48
N ASP A 33 -5.40 -2.43 -22.37
CA ASP A 33 -5.37 -1.84 -21.03
C ASP A 33 -4.15 -2.37 -20.28
N PHE A 34 -3.52 -1.53 -19.45
CA PHE A 34 -2.26 -1.82 -18.78
C PHE A 34 -2.41 -1.68 -17.27
N ASP A 35 -2.23 -2.78 -16.54
CA ASP A 35 -2.07 -2.72 -15.08
C ASP A 35 -0.60 -2.44 -14.77
N MET A 36 -0.35 -1.21 -14.33
CA MET A 36 1.00 -0.75 -13.99
C MET A 36 1.42 -1.27 -12.61
N PRO A 37 2.72 -1.59 -12.41
CA PRO A 37 3.28 -1.88 -11.10
C PRO A 37 2.93 -0.81 -10.05
N PRO A 38 2.72 -1.19 -8.77
CA PRO A 38 2.46 -0.24 -7.71
C PRO A 38 3.56 0.84 -7.60
N PRO A 39 3.19 2.11 -7.37
CA PRO A 39 4.15 3.23 -7.32
C PRO A 39 5.12 3.12 -6.13
N CYS A 40 4.71 2.46 -5.06
CA CYS A 40 5.50 2.18 -3.86
C CYS A 40 5.67 0.67 -3.66
N SER A 41 6.80 0.26 -3.06
CA SER A 41 7.06 -1.14 -2.72
C SER A 41 6.32 -1.54 -1.46
N VAL A 42 5.79 -2.77 -1.42
CA VAL A 42 5.07 -3.31 -0.26
C VAL A 42 6.04 -4.01 0.70
N VAL A 43 6.89 -3.21 1.34
CA VAL A 43 7.90 -3.65 2.33
C VAL A 43 7.81 -2.82 3.59
N ILE A 44 8.47 -3.28 4.67
CA ILE A 44 8.67 -2.44 5.85
C ILE A 44 9.51 -1.23 5.46
N GLN A 45 9.01 -0.02 5.75
CA GLN A 45 9.66 1.23 5.40
C GLN A 45 9.86 2.12 6.63
N GLU A 46 11.05 2.69 6.74
CA GLU A 46 11.36 3.78 7.67
C GLU A 46 11.48 5.09 6.90
N SER A 47 10.81 6.13 7.37
CA SER A 47 10.88 7.47 6.79
C SER A 47 11.96 8.31 7.48
N GLU A 48 12.43 9.37 6.82
CA GLU A 48 13.42 10.31 7.35
C GLU A 48 12.99 10.98 8.69
N LYS A 49 11.68 11.05 8.94
CA LYS A 49 11.11 11.59 10.19
C LYS A 49 11.06 10.55 11.32
N GLY A 50 11.53 9.33 11.07
CA GLY A 50 11.47 8.19 12.00
C GLY A 50 10.08 7.58 12.13
N HIS A 51 9.21 7.75 11.12
CA HIS A 51 7.93 7.03 11.06
C HIS A 51 8.14 5.69 10.38
N TRP A 52 7.40 4.68 10.85
CA TRP A 52 7.43 3.33 10.32
C TRP A 52 6.12 2.99 9.62
N HIS A 53 6.21 2.34 8.48
CA HIS A 53 5.09 1.76 7.76
C HIS A 53 5.35 0.26 7.60
N ILE A 54 4.51 -0.55 8.22
CA ILE A 54 4.65 -2.01 8.24
C ILE A 54 3.40 -2.61 7.57
N PRO A 55 3.53 -3.25 6.39
CA PRO A 55 2.40 -3.94 5.78
C PRO A 55 2.07 -5.19 6.61
N ILE A 56 0.77 -5.43 6.84
CA ILE A 56 0.30 -6.67 7.47
C ILE A 56 0.11 -7.70 6.36
N GLU A 57 0.65 -8.91 6.57
CA GLU A 57 0.48 -10.02 5.63
C GLU A 57 -1.00 -10.44 5.61
N SER A 58 -1.60 -10.46 4.43
CA SER A 58 -2.99 -10.87 4.24
C SER A 58 -3.06 -12.19 3.47
N GLU A 59 -3.93 -13.10 3.89
CA GLU A 59 -4.12 -14.39 3.21
C GLU A 59 -4.65 -14.22 1.76
N CYS A 60 -5.10 -13.02 1.39
CA CYS A 60 -5.65 -12.66 0.08
C CYS A 60 -4.65 -12.05 -0.90
N ASP A 61 -3.33 -12.23 -0.68
CA ASP A 61 -2.26 -11.71 -1.54
C ASP A 61 -2.13 -12.43 -2.92
N GLY A 62 -3.22 -13.05 -3.37
CA GLY A 62 -3.34 -13.65 -4.68
C GLY A 62 -3.38 -12.59 -5.78
N GLU A 63 -2.66 -12.87 -6.86
CA GLU A 63 -2.43 -12.05 -8.05
C GLU A 63 -3.71 -11.31 -8.50
N GLY A 64 -3.84 -10.02 -8.15
CA GLY A 64 -4.70 -9.06 -8.85
C GLY A 64 -5.74 -8.28 -8.04
N GLU A 65 -6.24 -8.77 -6.90
CA GLU A 65 -7.45 -8.18 -6.29
C GLU A 65 -7.30 -7.74 -4.82
N GLY A 66 -6.21 -8.12 -4.14
CA GLY A 66 -6.02 -7.83 -2.70
C GLY A 66 -5.05 -6.69 -2.36
N GLU A 67 -4.31 -6.13 -3.32
CA GLU A 67 -3.21 -5.21 -3.02
C GLU A 67 -3.69 -3.81 -2.60
N ALA A 68 -4.82 -3.35 -3.12
CA ALA A 68 -5.36 -2.02 -2.82
C ALA A 68 -5.96 -1.91 -1.41
N GLU A 69 -6.40 -3.04 -0.83
CA GLU A 69 -7.06 -3.08 0.48
C GLU A 69 -6.14 -3.56 1.61
N ARG A 70 -4.84 -3.76 1.34
CA ARG A 70 -3.90 -4.24 2.35
C ARG A 70 -3.85 -3.31 3.56
N GLN A 71 -3.92 -3.88 4.75
CA GLN A 71 -3.80 -3.14 6.00
C GLN A 71 -2.35 -2.80 6.32
N TRP A 72 -2.12 -1.58 6.81
CA TRP A 72 -0.81 -1.07 7.20
C TRP A 72 -0.80 -0.63 8.66
N LEU A 73 0.25 -1.00 9.39
CA LEU A 73 0.56 -0.44 10.69
C LEU A 73 1.45 0.80 10.50
N CYS A 74 0.88 1.96 10.78
CA CYS A 74 1.57 3.25 10.68
C CYS A 74 1.98 3.75 12.07
N ILE A 75 3.28 3.80 12.33
CA ILE A 75 3.83 4.26 13.62
C ILE A 75 4.45 5.63 13.40
N THR A 76 3.86 6.65 13.99
CA THR A 76 4.33 8.03 13.92
C THR A 76 4.65 8.55 15.31
N ARG A 77 5.65 9.43 15.42
CA ARG A 77 5.98 10.06 16.70
C ARG A 77 4.97 11.17 16.96
N ALA A 78 4.29 11.13 18.11
CA ALA A 78 3.40 12.21 18.49
C ALA A 78 4.23 13.49 18.69
N ASN A 79 3.95 14.54 17.90
CA ASN A 79 4.45 15.87 18.20
C ASN A 79 3.87 16.28 19.57
N SER A 80 4.74 16.56 20.55
CA SER A 80 4.37 16.78 21.95
C SER A 80 3.37 17.94 22.19
N ARG A 81 3.03 18.70 21.15
CA ARG A 81 2.11 19.84 21.20
C ARG A 81 0.64 19.48 20.90
N ILE A 82 0.35 18.35 20.25
CA ILE A 82 -1.02 18.02 19.80
C ILE A 82 -1.66 16.87 20.61
N ALA A 83 -0.85 16.06 21.31
CA ALA A 83 -1.32 14.90 22.08
C ALA A 83 -2.11 15.23 23.37
N ARG A 84 -2.48 16.50 23.61
CA ARG A 84 -3.30 16.92 24.76
C ARG A 84 -4.80 16.97 24.48
N HIS A 85 -5.24 16.83 23.23
CA HIS A 85 -6.66 17.01 22.87
C HIS A 85 -7.42 15.73 22.49
N SER A 86 -6.77 14.58 22.38
CA SER A 86 -7.42 13.33 21.92
C SER A 86 -7.76 12.33 23.04
N MET A 87 -7.78 12.77 24.30
CA MET A 87 -8.15 11.93 25.45
C MET A 87 -9.36 12.49 26.20
N THR A 88 -10.41 12.89 25.47
CA THR A 88 -11.76 13.04 26.05
C THR A 88 -12.80 12.91 24.93
N GLU A 89 -13.25 11.69 24.69
CA GLU A 89 -14.64 11.27 24.83
C GLU A 89 -14.83 9.89 24.19
N VAL A 90 -14.74 8.87 25.04
CA VAL A 90 -15.50 7.63 24.81
C VAL A 90 -16.96 7.99 25.03
N LYS A 91 -17.71 8.20 23.94
CA LYS A 91 -19.16 7.97 23.92
C LYS A 91 -19.51 7.20 22.65
N SER A 92 -19.84 5.95 22.89
CA SER A 92 -20.59 5.05 22.02
C SER A 92 -21.74 5.76 21.31
N LYS A 93 -21.77 5.77 19.97
CA LYS A 93 -22.97 5.56 19.13
C LYS A 93 -22.55 5.14 17.70
N GLN A 94 -23.19 4.07 17.21
CA GLN A 94 -23.21 3.64 15.81
C GLN A 94 -23.72 4.76 14.89
N GLY A 95 -23.06 4.99 13.74
CA GLY A 95 -23.52 5.89 12.68
C GLY A 95 -22.40 6.23 11.67
N PRO A 96 -22.72 6.50 10.39
CA PRO A 96 -21.94 6.00 9.26
C PRO A 96 -20.66 6.77 8.93
N LEU A 97 -19.74 6.04 8.29
CA LEU A 97 -18.47 6.44 7.70
C LEU A 97 -18.53 7.84 7.05
N CYS A 98 -17.83 8.79 7.66
CA CYS A 98 -17.58 10.10 7.07
C CYS A 98 -16.48 9.97 6.02
N ARG A 99 -16.88 10.00 4.76
CA ARG A 99 -16.03 10.09 3.56
C ARG A 99 -15.27 11.41 3.60
N GLN A 100 -13.98 11.39 3.95
CA GLN A 100 -13.11 12.54 3.74
C GLN A 100 -12.46 12.43 2.37
N GLU A 101 -13.00 13.18 1.42
CA GLU A 101 -12.32 13.49 0.17
C GLU A 101 -11.12 14.40 0.46
N LEU A 102 -9.91 13.89 0.20
CA LEU A 102 -8.72 14.71 0.18
C LEU A 102 -8.69 15.48 -1.15
N ARG A 103 -9.16 16.73 -1.10
CA ARG A 103 -8.93 17.71 -2.17
C ARG A 103 -7.45 18.06 -2.18
N TYR A 104 -6.73 17.66 -3.23
CA TYR A 104 -5.39 18.15 -3.51
C TYR A 104 -5.50 19.55 -4.12
N SER A 105 -5.05 20.58 -3.40
CA SER A 105 -4.94 21.93 -3.96
C SER A 105 -3.75 21.98 -4.91
N GLN A 106 -4.01 22.16 -6.21
CA GLN A 106 -2.98 22.64 -7.13
C GLN A 106 -2.91 24.17 -7.02
N SER A 107 -1.73 24.69 -6.70
CA SER A 107 -1.39 26.10 -6.85
C SER A 107 -0.61 26.25 -8.16
N ALA A 108 -1.00 27.28 -8.91
CA ALA A 108 -0.55 27.65 -10.25
C ALA A 108 0.96 27.98 -10.36
#